data_AF-A0A5N7MG99-F1
#
_entry.id   AF-A0A5N7MG99-F1
#
_cell.length_a   1.000
_cell.length_b   1.000
_cell.length_c   1.000
_cell.angle_alpha   90.00
_cell.angle_beta   90.00
_cell.angle_gamma   90.00
#
_symmetry.space_group_name_H-M   'P 1'
#
loop_
_entity.id
_entity.type
_entity.pdbx_description
1 polymer ?
#
loop_
_entity_poly.entity_id
_entity_poly.type
_entity_poly.pdbx_seq_one_letter_code
_entity_poly.pdbx_strand_id
1 'polypeptide(L)'
;MTDITLIRPSLDWLPFYARALEQGWSPNTDQDVSREQLLQFRRDPKRFLHDLYNSPMVRLPDGREVARLPAHDFWISDGEFCGRIGFRFQRGTEDMPTAIYGHIGYTIVPWKQRRGYATQALA
;
A
#
# COMPACT_ATOMS: atom_id res chain seq x y z
N MET A 1 4.12 -10.11 -22.80
CA MET A 1 3.67 -9.40 -21.57
C MET A 1 4.90 -9.21 -20.71
N THR A 2 5.07 -8.07 -20.06
CA THR A 2 6.12 -7.93 -19.05
C THR A 2 5.64 -8.66 -17.80
N ASP A 3 6.45 -9.57 -17.28
CA ASP A 3 6.16 -10.27 -16.03
C ASP A 3 6.40 -9.32 -14.85
N ILE A 4 5.51 -9.36 -13.87
CA ILE A 4 5.65 -8.61 -12.62
C ILE A 4 6.22 -9.47 -11.51
N THR A 5 6.82 -8.81 -10.53
CA THR A 5 7.24 -9.38 -9.26
C THR A 5 6.56 -8.66 -8.11
N LEU A 6 6.24 -9.41 -7.05
CA LEU A 6 5.72 -8.88 -5.80
C LEU A 6 6.84 -8.74 -4.79
N ILE A 7 7.12 -7.51 -4.39
CA ILE A 7 8.25 -7.15 -3.53
C ILE A 7 7.72 -6.78 -2.15
N ARG A 8 8.34 -7.30 -1.08
CA ARG A 8 8.02 -6.85 0.28
C ARG A 8 8.45 -5.38 0.46
N PRO A 9 7.59 -4.51 1.01
CA PRO A 9 7.98 -3.15 1.33
C PRO A 9 9.24 -3.12 2.19
N SER A 10 10.23 -2.34 1.76
CA SER A 10 11.57 -2.30 2.35
C SER A 10 12.19 -0.92 2.17
N LEU A 11 13.21 -0.61 2.96
CA LEU A 11 13.90 0.67 2.88
C LEU A 11 14.61 0.86 1.53
N ASP A 12 15.14 -0.21 0.94
CA ASP A 12 15.86 -0.17 -0.33
C ASP A 12 14.94 0.24 -1.50
N TRP A 13 13.66 -0.17 -1.42
CA TRP A 13 12.67 0.15 -2.45
C TRP A 13 11.82 1.39 -2.14
N LEU A 14 11.87 1.89 -0.91
CA LEU A 14 11.08 3.03 -0.45
C LEU A 14 11.28 4.31 -1.27
N PRO A 15 12.48 4.63 -1.80
CA PRO A 15 12.65 5.77 -2.71
C PRO A 15 11.77 5.69 -3.97
N PHE A 16 11.51 4.50 -4.52
CA PHE A 16 10.66 4.36 -5.70
C PHE A 16 9.19 4.62 -5.39
N TYR A 17 8.73 4.19 -4.20
CA TYR A 17 7.42 4.54 -3.68
C TYR A 17 7.27 6.05 -3.51
N ALA A 18 8.26 6.71 -2.88
CA ALA A 18 8.25 8.16 -2.69
C ALA A 18 8.23 8.91 -4.03
N ARG A 19 9.00 8.47 -5.03
CA ARG A 19 8.97 9.05 -6.38
C ARG A 19 7.61 8.91 -7.06
N ALA A 20 6.87 7.84 -6.80
CA ALA A 20 5.51 7.70 -7.31
C ALA A 20 4.56 8.72 -6.66
N LEU A 21 4.69 8.94 -5.33
CA LEU A 21 3.95 10.00 -4.64
C LEU A 21 4.24 11.39 -5.22
N GLU A 22 5.52 11.69 -5.50
CA GLU A 22 5.95 12.97 -6.07
C GLU A 22 5.41 13.20 -7.49
N GLN A 23 5.12 12.13 -8.23
CA GLN A 23 4.50 12.16 -9.56
C GLN A 23 2.96 12.20 -9.52
N GLY A 24 2.37 12.42 -8.34
CA GLY A 24 0.92 12.60 -8.19
C GLY A 24 0.12 11.29 -8.04
N TRP A 25 0.78 10.18 -7.72
CA TRP A 25 0.08 8.94 -7.36
C TRP A 25 -0.22 8.90 -5.86
N SER A 26 -1.44 8.49 -5.50
CA SER A 26 -1.82 8.18 -4.11
C SER A 26 -2.02 6.67 -3.92
N PRO A 27 -1.49 6.09 -2.83
CA PRO A 27 -1.73 4.70 -2.46
C PRO A 27 -3.15 4.44 -1.92
N ASN A 28 -3.88 5.50 -1.55
CA ASN A 28 -5.25 5.47 -1.10
C ASN A 28 -6.16 5.97 -2.24
N THR A 29 -7.18 5.19 -2.59
CA THR A 29 -8.10 5.46 -3.71
C THR A 29 -9.25 6.38 -3.35
N ASP A 30 -9.54 6.55 -2.05
CA ASP A 30 -10.63 7.40 -1.55
C ASP A 30 -10.13 8.81 -1.23
N GLN A 31 -8.86 8.94 -0.84
CA GLN A 31 -8.23 10.20 -0.48
C GLN A 31 -6.81 10.30 -1.03
N ASP A 32 -6.43 11.49 -1.52
CA ASP A 32 -5.03 11.78 -1.81
C ASP A 32 -4.23 11.99 -0.52
N VAL A 33 -3.33 11.05 -0.23
CA VAL A 33 -2.43 11.07 0.93
C VAL A 33 -0.97 11.30 0.53
N SER A 34 -0.70 11.60 -0.74
CA SER A 34 0.66 11.70 -1.30
C SER A 34 1.52 12.72 -0.54
N ARG A 35 1.00 13.93 -0.34
CA ARG A 35 1.69 15.02 0.36
C ARG A 35 2.00 14.66 1.82
N GLU A 36 1.04 14.09 2.53
CA GLU A 36 1.21 13.72 3.93
C GLU A 36 2.27 12.63 4.09
N GLN A 37 2.20 11.58 3.28
CA GLN A 37 3.17 10.50 3.31
C GLN A 37 4.58 10.97 2.90
N LEU A 38 4.70 11.90 1.94
CA LEU A 38 5.99 12.52 1.61
C LEU A 38 6.58 13.31 2.78
N LEU A 39 5.76 14.02 3.56
CA LEU A 39 6.22 14.70 4.76
C LEU A 39 6.71 13.72 5.82
N GLN A 40 5.98 12.63 6.06
CA GLN A 40 6.38 11.58 7.00
C GLN A 40 7.66 10.88 6.55
N PHE A 41 7.73 10.51 5.28
CA PHE A 41 8.92 9.92 4.64
C PHE A 41 10.16 10.81 4.81
N ARG A 42 10.06 12.11 4.52
CA ARG A 42 11.20 13.04 4.63
C ARG A 42 11.67 13.24 6.07
N ARG A 43 10.78 13.07 7.06
CA ARG A 43 11.12 13.20 8.49
C ARG A 43 11.87 11.98 9.00
N ASP A 44 11.37 10.79 8.71
CA ASP A 44 11.98 9.53 9.13
C ASP A 44 11.48 8.39 8.22
N PRO A 45 12.28 7.96 7.21
CA PRO A 45 11.88 6.91 6.29
C PRO A 45 11.63 5.56 6.98
N LYS A 46 12.39 5.24 8.04
CA LYS A 46 12.27 3.98 8.77
C LYS A 46 11.00 3.94 9.58
N ARG A 47 10.71 5.02 10.30
CA ARG A 47 9.46 5.15 11.04
C ARG A 47 8.26 5.18 10.10
N PHE A 48 8.34 5.92 8.99
CA PHE A 48 7.28 5.94 7.99
C PHE A 48 6.93 4.54 7.49
N LEU A 49 7.93 3.74 7.10
CA LEU A 49 7.71 2.39 6.61
C LEU A 49 7.12 1.47 7.70
N HIS A 50 7.60 1.60 8.93
CA HIS A 50 7.05 0.88 10.08
C HIS A 50 5.59 1.25 10.32
N ASP A 51 5.27 2.54 10.39
CA ASP A 51 3.92 3.00 10.68
C ASP A 51 2.95 2.61 9.55
N LEU A 52 3.42 2.64 8.30
CA LEU A 52 2.63 2.26 7.13
C LEU A 52 2.30 0.76 7.10
N TYR A 53 3.23 -0.14 7.44
CA TYR A 53 3.05 -1.60 7.24
C TYR A 53 3.05 -2.45 8.51
N ASN A 54 3.70 -2.01 9.58
CA ASN A 54 3.97 -2.84 10.77
C ASN A 54 3.35 -2.30 12.08
N SER A 55 2.74 -1.12 12.07
CA SER A 55 2.05 -0.59 13.26
C SER A 55 0.91 -1.52 13.71
N PRO A 56 0.79 -1.85 15.01
CA PRO A 56 -0.31 -2.64 15.54
C PRO A 56 -1.65 -1.90 15.50
N MET A 57 -1.62 -0.58 15.30
CA MET A 57 -2.80 0.29 15.26
C MET A 57 -2.90 1.01 13.91
N VAL A 58 -4.14 1.26 13.48
CA VAL A 58 -4.48 2.12 12.33
C VAL A 58 -5.40 3.23 12.81
N ARG A 59 -5.11 4.46 12.38
CA ARG A 59 -5.99 5.60 12.62
C ARG A 59 -7.03 5.71 11.50
N LEU A 60 -8.29 5.77 11.87
CA LEU A 60 -9.43 5.94 10.97
C LEU A 60 -9.62 7.42 10.59
N PRO A 61 -10.37 7.73 9.51
CA PRO A 61 -10.67 9.11 9.12
C PRO A 61 -11.38 9.92 10.20
N ASP A 62 -12.17 9.27 11.07
CA ASP A 62 -12.83 9.90 12.22
C ASP A 62 -11.88 10.17 13.41
N GLY A 63 -10.60 9.85 13.27
CA GLY A 63 -9.56 10.09 14.25
C GLY A 63 -9.36 8.98 15.27
N ARG A 64 -10.25 7.97 15.35
CA ARG A 64 -10.09 6.82 16.26
C ARG A 64 -8.92 5.94 15.85
N GLU A 65 -8.31 5.28 16.83
CA GLU A 65 -7.33 4.22 16.60
C GLU A 65 -7.95 2.85 16.83
N VAL A 66 -7.77 1.95 15.88
CA VAL A 66 -8.25 0.56 15.94
C VAL A 66 -7.10 -0.40 15.71
N ALA A 67 -7.23 -1.62 16.23
CA ALA A 67 -6.26 -2.67 15.99
C ALA A 67 -6.14 -2.95 14.49
N ARG A 68 -4.91 -3.01 13.99
CA ARG A 68 -4.63 -3.37 12.61
C ARG A 68 -4.96 -4.85 12.42
N LEU A 69 -5.83 -5.15 11.46
CA LEU A 69 -6.01 -6.53 11.02
C LEU A 69 -4.70 -7.08 10.44
N PRO A 70 -4.37 -8.36 10.65
CA PRO A 70 -3.23 -8.97 10.00
C PRO A 70 -3.29 -8.73 8.49
N ALA A 71 -2.22 -8.14 7.97
CA ALA A 71 -2.13 -7.65 6.61
C ALA A 71 -0.84 -8.11 5.95
N HIS A 72 -0.91 -8.35 4.64
CA HIS A 72 0.22 -8.62 3.80
C HIS A 72 0.20 -7.64 2.64
N ASP A 73 1.16 -6.70 2.65
CA ASP A 73 1.36 -5.74 1.58
C ASP A 73 2.57 -6.12 0.72
N PHE A 74 2.45 -5.79 -0.56
CA PHE A 74 3.48 -5.94 -1.58
C PHE A 74 3.50 -4.71 -2.49
N TRP A 75 4.69 -4.35 -2.95
CA TRP A 75 4.90 -3.45 -4.06
C TRP A 75 5.00 -4.26 -5.35
N ILE A 76 4.35 -3.78 -6.40
CA ILE A 76 4.33 -4.42 -7.72
C ILE A 76 5.47 -3.84 -8.53
N SER A 77 6.27 -4.69 -9.16
CA SER A 77 7.42 -4.28 -9.97
C SER A 77 7.48 -5.00 -11.31
N ASP A 78 7.70 -4.26 -12.39
CA ASP A 78 8.05 -4.78 -13.71
C ASP A 78 9.56 -4.59 -14.02
N GLY A 79 10.36 -4.35 -12.97
CA GLY A 79 11.70 -3.75 -13.06
C GLY A 79 11.73 -2.34 -12.47
N GLU A 80 10.60 -1.64 -12.44
CA GLU A 80 10.39 -0.38 -11.72
C GLU A 80 9.11 -0.45 -10.88
N PHE A 81 8.89 0.53 -10.01
CA PHE A 81 7.67 0.59 -9.20
C PHE A 81 6.41 0.79 -10.05
N CYS A 82 5.48 -0.15 -9.94
CA CYS A 82 4.21 -0.16 -10.67
C CYS A 82 3.00 0.15 -9.79
N GLY A 83 3.13 0.04 -8.46
CA GLY A 83 2.01 0.23 -7.54
C GLY A 83 2.10 -0.67 -6.32
N ARG A 84 0.96 -0.88 -5.67
CA ARG A 84 0.85 -1.74 -4.48
C ARG A 84 -0.34 -2.67 -4.59
N ILE A 85 -0.23 -3.82 -3.95
CA ILE A 85 -1.33 -4.72 -3.61
C ILE A 85 -1.20 -5.10 -2.14
N GLY A 86 -2.31 -5.22 -1.44
CA GLY A 86 -2.32 -5.69 -0.08
C GLY A 86 -3.60 -6.46 0.21
N PHE A 87 -3.49 -7.42 1.11
CA PHE A 87 -4.66 -8.14 1.61
C PHE A 87 -4.65 -8.24 3.12
N ARG A 88 -5.84 -8.32 3.72
CA ARG A 88 -6.06 -8.35 5.16
C ARG A 88 -7.02 -9.47 5.50
N PHE A 89 -6.67 -10.28 6.49
CA PHE A 89 -7.53 -11.35 6.96
C PHE A 89 -7.29 -11.64 8.44
N GLN A 90 -8.34 -12.07 9.14
CA GLN A 90 -8.23 -12.59 10.49
C GLN A 90 -8.53 -14.09 10.44
N ARG A 91 -7.58 -14.91 10.87
CA ARG A 91 -7.76 -16.36 10.89
C ARG A 91 -8.85 -16.74 11.89
N GLY A 92 -9.79 -17.59 11.48
CA GLY A 92 -10.81 -18.16 12.37
C GLY A 92 -12.11 -17.36 12.46
N THR A 93 -12.29 -16.33 11.64
CA THR A 93 -13.59 -15.67 11.46
C THR A 93 -13.74 -15.16 10.02
N GLU A 94 -14.98 -15.16 9.53
CA GLU A 94 -15.39 -14.48 8.29
C GLU A 94 -15.97 -13.09 8.58
N ASP A 95 -16.14 -12.74 9.86
CA ASP A 95 -16.65 -11.44 10.29
C ASP A 95 -15.67 -10.34 9.93
N MET A 96 -16.17 -9.34 9.22
CA MET A 96 -15.38 -8.17 8.87
C MET A 96 -15.72 -7.03 9.85
N PRO A 97 -14.73 -6.41 10.52
CA PRO A 97 -14.98 -5.21 11.29
C PRO A 97 -15.64 -4.14 10.41
N THR A 98 -16.73 -3.54 10.89
CA THR A 98 -17.52 -2.53 10.14
C THR A 98 -16.70 -1.34 9.65
N ALA A 99 -15.54 -1.09 10.26
CA ALA A 99 -14.64 0.00 9.92
C ALA A 99 -13.62 -0.30 8.81
N ILE A 100 -13.57 -1.54 8.27
CA ILE A 100 -12.54 -1.95 7.31
C ILE A 100 -13.22 -2.46 6.05
N TYR A 101 -12.99 -1.81 4.91
CA TYR A 101 -13.58 -2.25 3.64
C TYR A 101 -12.67 -3.26 2.92
N GLY A 102 -13.16 -4.49 2.76
CA GLY A 102 -12.62 -5.50 1.85
C GLY A 102 -11.36 -6.23 2.31
N HIS A 103 -11.14 -7.40 1.71
CA HIS A 103 -9.98 -8.27 2.00
C HIS A 103 -8.76 -7.98 1.15
N ILE A 104 -8.92 -7.43 -0.06
CA ILE A 104 -7.82 -7.18 -1.00
C ILE A 104 -8.00 -5.80 -1.61
N GLY A 105 -6.93 -5.01 -1.63
CA GLY A 105 -6.89 -3.71 -2.31
C GLY A 105 -5.60 -3.56 -3.11
N TYR A 106 -5.70 -2.96 -4.28
CA TYR A 106 -4.55 -2.65 -5.13
C TYR A 106 -4.71 -1.29 -5.79
N THR A 107 -3.59 -0.71 -6.21
CA THR A 107 -3.56 0.48 -7.04
C THR A 107 -2.30 0.47 -7.89
N ILE A 108 -2.45 0.85 -9.16
CA ILE A 108 -1.36 0.89 -10.16
C ILE A 108 -1.11 2.36 -10.52
N VAL A 109 0.16 2.75 -10.59
CA VAL A 109 0.55 4.10 -10.99
C VAL A 109 -0.04 4.45 -12.36
N PRO A 110 -0.59 5.66 -12.58
CA PRO A 110 -1.36 5.98 -13.78
C PRO A 110 -0.63 5.68 -15.10
N TRP A 111 0.68 5.95 -15.15
CA TRP A 111 1.52 5.75 -16.34
C TRP A 111 1.86 4.28 -16.66
N LYS A 112 1.51 3.33 -15.78
CA LYS A 112 1.68 1.88 -16.01
C LYS A 112 0.36 1.09 -16.03
N GLN A 113 -0.79 1.78 -16.06
CA GLN A 113 -2.10 1.14 -16.18
C GLN A 113 -2.33 0.50 -17.55
N ARG A 114 -3.36 -0.36 -17.66
CA ARG A 114 -3.76 -1.09 -18.89
C ARG A 114 -2.70 -2.06 -19.44
N ARG A 115 -1.77 -2.51 -18.59
CA ARG A 115 -0.71 -3.49 -18.92
C ARG A 115 -0.94 -4.90 -18.36
N GLY A 116 -2.06 -5.11 -17.65
CA GLY A 116 -2.37 -6.38 -16.99
C GLY A 116 -1.68 -6.60 -15.63
N TYR A 117 -0.94 -5.62 -15.10
CA TYR A 117 -0.17 -5.77 -13.85
C TYR A 117 -1.02 -6.08 -12.62
N ALA A 118 -2.19 -5.45 -12.47
CA ALA A 118 -3.10 -5.78 -11.37
C ALA A 118 -3.62 -7.22 -11.47
N THR A 119 -3.92 -7.70 -12.68
CA THR A 119 -4.36 -9.08 -12.93
C THR A 119 -3.25 -10.08 -12.60
N GLN A 120 -2.02 -9.83 -13.03
CA GLN A 120 -0.87 -10.67 -12.67
C GLN A 120 -0.58 -10.66 -11.17
N ALA A 121 -0.73 -9.51 -10.50
CA ALA A 121 -0.50 -9.39 -9.05
C ALA A 121 -1.54 -10.15 -8.20
N LEU A 122 -2.72 -10.44 -8.76
CA LEU A 122 -3.80 -11.19 -8.10
C LEU A 122 -3.72 -12.71 -8.34
N ALA A 123 -2.95 -13.16 -9.33
CA ALA A 123 -2.82 -14.56 -9.73
C ALA A 123 -1.90 -15.32 -8.78
#